data_AF-M9YSL4-F1
#
_entry.id   AF-M9YSL4-F1
#
_cell.length_a   1.000
_cell.length_b   1.000
_cell.length_c   1.000
_cell.angle_alpha   90.00
_cell.angle_beta   90.00
_cell.angle_gamma   90.00
#
_symmetry.space_group_name_H-M   'P 1'
#
loop_
_entity.id
_entity.type
_entity.pdbx_description
1 polymer ?
#
loop_
_entity_poly.entity_id
_entity_poly.type
_entity_poly.pdbx_seq_one_letter_code
_entity_poly.pdbx_strand_id
1 'polypeptide(L)'
;MLLSVASAEAQTVKLPACGAEIRKTSVSGLSSGAFMTSQLYVAFSEIMVGAGIVAGGPYLCAKSWAGNSLLVNATTTCMHPLTAGSGPNTPLLARYAATLAEYGQIAPLKNLEDDRIYIFSGTRDEIVTTTVVNQTREFFKAVGVPEASIRYDRSIAAGHAFLTDDDTDTACALTRSPYINDCDFSQAGAILEQIYPGLKSPARHRDDSLIAFDQEEFIDSPYTSMDDTAYAYVPTACRSGKSCPVHVVFHGCRQGSHFIGDQYYARTGYNRLAEANDLIMLYPQVRPSSASPLNPDGCWDFWGYSSPDSPTPDYFTRNAPQLRAIHKMIARLAEPRS
;
A
#
# COMPACT_ATOMS: atom_id res chain seq x y z
N MET A 1 -25.76 -23.22 -44.39
CA MET A 1 -25.47 -23.60 -42.99
C MET A 1 -24.26 -22.79 -42.55
N LEU A 2 -24.49 -21.67 -41.84
CA LEU A 2 -23.42 -20.88 -41.23
C LEU A 2 -23.23 -21.43 -39.81
N LEU A 3 -22.07 -22.05 -39.57
CA LEU A 3 -21.65 -22.50 -38.24
C LEU A 3 -21.28 -21.26 -37.42
N SER A 4 -22.09 -20.96 -36.40
CA SER A 4 -21.75 -20.00 -35.35
C SER A 4 -20.64 -20.60 -34.50
N VAL A 5 -19.49 -19.92 -34.45
CA VAL A 5 -18.40 -20.26 -33.53
C VAL A 5 -18.69 -19.48 -32.25
N ALA A 6 -19.17 -20.18 -31.22
CA ALA A 6 -19.30 -19.60 -29.89
C ALA A 6 -17.89 -19.35 -29.34
N SER A 7 -17.51 -18.09 -29.17
CA SER A 7 -16.34 -17.73 -28.36
C SER A 7 -16.63 -18.13 -26.91
N ALA A 8 -15.79 -19.00 -26.35
CA ALA A 8 -15.80 -19.26 -24.93
C ALA A 8 -15.33 -17.98 -24.22
N GLU A 9 -16.24 -17.30 -23.51
CA GLU A 9 -15.86 -16.27 -22.55
C GLU A 9 -15.00 -16.92 -21.46
N ALA A 10 -13.77 -16.43 -21.28
CA ALA A 10 -12.94 -16.84 -20.17
C ALA A 10 -13.66 -16.46 -18.87
N GLN A 11 -13.92 -17.45 -18.02
CA GLN A 11 -14.60 -17.23 -16.74
C GLN A 11 -13.76 -16.28 -15.88
N THR A 12 -14.32 -15.11 -15.55
CA THR A 12 -13.66 -14.14 -14.68
C THR A 12 -13.54 -14.72 -13.27
N VAL A 13 -12.30 -14.81 -12.76
CA VAL A 13 -12.04 -15.30 -11.41
C VAL A 13 -12.41 -14.21 -10.41
N LYS A 14 -13.29 -14.55 -9.47
CA LYS A 14 -13.77 -13.63 -8.43
C LYS A 14 -12.89 -13.71 -7.19
N LEU A 15 -12.75 -12.60 -6.46
CA LEU A 15 -12.10 -12.60 -5.15
C LEU A 15 -12.94 -13.44 -4.18
N PRO A 16 -12.39 -14.49 -3.54
CA PRO A 16 -13.15 -15.39 -2.69
C PRO A 16 -13.53 -14.74 -1.35
N ALA A 17 -14.70 -15.13 -0.82
CA ALA A 17 -15.07 -14.86 0.56
C ALA A 17 -14.36 -15.85 1.49
N CYS A 18 -13.53 -15.35 2.41
CA CYS A 18 -12.63 -16.19 3.21
C CYS A 18 -13.04 -16.28 4.69
N GLY A 19 -14.04 -15.52 5.13
CA GLY A 19 -14.35 -15.33 6.55
C GLY A 19 -13.16 -14.73 7.31
N ALA A 20 -12.46 -13.78 6.70
CA ALA A 20 -11.28 -13.13 7.28
C ALA A 20 -11.60 -12.28 8.53
N GLU A 21 -10.64 -12.16 9.43
CA GLU A 21 -10.73 -11.30 10.62
C GLU A 21 -10.52 -9.84 10.24
N ILE A 22 -11.56 -9.17 9.71
CA ILE A 22 -11.42 -7.80 9.17
C ILE A 22 -10.82 -6.80 10.16
N ARG A 23 -11.11 -6.92 11.46
CA ARG A 23 -10.58 -6.02 12.51
C ARG A 23 -9.12 -6.27 12.88
N LYS A 24 -8.47 -7.25 12.24
CA LYS A 24 -7.03 -7.52 12.35
C LYS A 24 -6.29 -7.18 11.07
N THR A 25 -6.88 -6.34 10.22
CA THR A 25 -6.26 -5.97 8.95
C THR A 25 -5.02 -5.12 9.19
N SER A 26 -4.00 -5.28 8.36
CA SER A 26 -2.86 -4.36 8.31
C SER A 26 -2.50 -4.04 6.88
N VAL A 27 -1.63 -3.06 6.68
CA VAL A 27 -1.28 -2.59 5.34
C VAL A 27 0.18 -2.19 5.24
N SER A 28 0.81 -2.43 4.11
CA SER A 28 2.16 -1.93 3.83
C SER A 28 2.34 -1.55 2.37
N GLY A 29 3.42 -0.82 2.08
CA GLY A 29 3.73 -0.44 0.71
C GLY A 29 5.04 0.32 0.57
N LEU A 30 5.47 0.45 -0.69
CA LEU A 30 6.65 1.18 -1.12
C LEU A 30 6.27 2.42 -1.94
N SER A 31 6.99 3.53 -1.79
CA SER A 31 6.87 4.69 -2.70
C SER A 31 5.43 5.26 -2.75
N SER A 32 4.83 5.46 -3.92
CA SER A 32 3.40 5.79 -4.04
C SER A 32 2.49 4.82 -3.27
N GLY A 33 2.86 3.53 -3.22
CA GLY A 33 2.18 2.53 -2.41
C GLY A 33 2.29 2.81 -0.92
N ALA A 34 3.39 3.38 -0.44
CA ALA A 34 3.57 3.79 0.96
C ALA A 34 2.74 5.06 1.31
N PHE A 35 2.56 5.97 0.36
CA PHE A 35 1.57 7.06 0.51
C PHE A 35 0.15 6.50 0.59
N MET A 36 -0.20 5.55 -0.28
CA MET A 36 -1.49 4.85 -0.24
C MET A 36 -1.68 4.04 1.05
N THR A 37 -0.63 3.40 1.57
CA THR A 37 -0.63 2.74 2.89
C THR A 37 -1.06 3.71 3.97
N SER A 38 -0.45 4.90 4.03
CA SER A 38 -0.80 5.92 5.03
C SER A 38 -2.25 6.39 4.86
N GLN A 39 -2.72 6.52 3.61
CA GLN A 39 -4.10 6.89 3.28
C GLN A 39 -5.12 5.84 3.73
N LEU A 40 -4.94 4.57 3.35
CA LEU A 40 -5.84 3.48 3.73
C LEU A 40 -5.86 3.28 5.24
N TYR A 41 -4.66 3.25 5.84
CA TYR A 41 -4.48 3.05 7.28
C TYR A 41 -5.22 4.11 8.10
N VAL A 42 -5.04 5.40 7.78
CA VAL A 42 -5.70 6.50 8.51
C VAL A 42 -7.20 6.56 8.20
N ALA A 43 -7.61 6.38 6.94
CA ALA A 43 -9.01 6.52 6.53
C ALA A 43 -9.93 5.45 7.15
N PHE A 44 -9.40 4.23 7.33
CA PHE A 44 -10.13 3.04 7.79
C PHE A 44 -9.51 2.41 9.04
N SER A 45 -8.93 3.21 9.94
CA SER A 45 -8.21 2.69 11.12
C SER A 45 -9.07 1.82 12.06
N GLU A 46 -10.39 1.85 11.98
CA GLU A 46 -11.28 0.98 12.78
C GLU A 46 -11.22 -0.52 12.44
N ILE A 47 -10.60 -0.87 11.31
CA ILE A 47 -10.33 -2.27 10.93
C ILE A 47 -8.84 -2.63 11.00
N MET A 48 -7.98 -1.65 11.32
CA MET A 48 -6.53 -1.80 11.22
C MET A 48 -5.90 -2.20 12.56
N VAL A 49 -4.72 -2.82 12.49
CA VAL A 49 -3.85 -3.11 13.65
C VAL A 49 -2.41 -2.62 13.48
N GLY A 50 -2.08 -2.05 12.33
CA GLY A 50 -0.75 -1.53 12.05
C GLY A 50 -0.44 -1.31 10.57
N ALA A 51 0.70 -0.65 10.32
CA ALA A 51 1.12 -0.27 8.98
C ALA A 51 2.64 -0.35 8.76
N GLY A 52 3.06 -0.66 7.53
CA GLY A 52 4.45 -0.67 7.08
C GLY A 52 4.73 0.30 5.93
N ILE A 53 5.50 1.35 6.17
CA ILE A 53 5.69 2.46 5.23
C ILE A 53 7.15 2.49 4.79
N VAL A 54 7.40 2.09 3.54
CA VAL A 54 8.75 2.00 2.97
C VAL A 54 8.94 3.15 1.97
N ALA A 55 9.89 4.04 2.23
CA ALA A 55 10.21 5.18 1.35
C ALA A 55 8.97 5.97 0.89
N GLY A 56 8.09 6.31 1.85
CA GLY A 56 6.88 7.10 1.63
C GLY A 56 6.82 8.34 2.52
N GLY A 57 5.81 9.18 2.30
CA GLY A 57 5.59 10.40 3.06
C GLY A 57 4.37 10.37 3.99
N PRO A 58 4.16 11.44 4.77
CA PRO A 58 3.03 11.54 5.69
C PRO A 58 1.68 11.53 4.95
N TYR A 59 0.63 11.08 5.64
CA TYR A 59 -0.74 11.23 5.16
C TYR A 59 -1.02 12.71 4.82
N LEU A 60 -1.73 12.94 3.70
CA LEU A 60 -2.00 14.27 3.11
C LEU A 60 -0.76 15.02 2.59
N CYS A 61 0.38 14.37 2.36
CA CYS A 61 1.62 15.09 2.00
C CYS A 61 1.46 16.14 0.89
N ALA A 62 0.71 15.83 -0.19
CA ALA A 62 0.51 16.76 -1.29
C ALA A 62 -0.31 18.03 -0.93
N LYS A 63 -0.86 18.11 0.29
CA LYS A 63 -1.55 19.29 0.85
C LYS A 63 -0.64 20.16 1.74
N SER A 64 0.66 19.86 1.81
CA SER A 64 1.61 20.55 2.70
C SER A 64 1.71 22.06 2.48
N TRP A 65 1.61 22.51 1.21
CA TRP A 65 1.75 23.91 0.85
C TRP A 65 0.62 24.34 -0.09
N ALA A 66 -0.30 25.16 0.42
CA ALA A 66 -1.48 25.62 -0.31
C ALA A 66 -1.16 26.50 -1.53
N GLY A 67 0.04 27.11 -1.58
CA GLY A 67 0.51 27.87 -2.75
C GLY A 67 0.93 27.01 -3.94
N ASN A 68 1.08 25.69 -3.74
CA ASN A 68 1.43 24.73 -4.78
C ASN A 68 0.20 23.89 -5.16
N SER A 69 0.14 23.45 -6.41
CA SER A 69 -0.81 22.41 -6.79
C SER A 69 -0.47 21.09 -6.08
N LEU A 70 -1.45 20.19 -5.97
CA LEU A 70 -1.25 18.86 -5.39
C LEU A 70 -0.12 18.11 -6.09
N LEU A 71 -0.09 18.11 -7.42
CA LEU A 71 0.95 17.47 -8.21
C LEU A 71 2.34 18.08 -7.96
N VAL A 72 2.43 19.41 -7.84
CA VAL A 72 3.71 20.08 -7.53
C VAL A 72 4.21 19.65 -6.15
N ASN A 73 3.36 19.64 -5.13
CA ASN A 73 3.77 19.12 -3.81
C ASN A 73 4.16 17.64 -3.88
N ALA A 74 3.37 16.81 -4.57
CA ALA A 74 3.60 15.39 -4.71
C ALA A 74 4.98 15.08 -5.33
N THR A 75 5.38 15.85 -6.35
CA THR A 75 6.63 15.64 -7.10
C THR A 75 7.85 16.38 -6.53
N THR A 76 7.66 17.26 -5.55
CA THR A 76 8.76 18.04 -4.93
C THR A 76 8.77 17.85 -3.42
N THR A 77 7.91 18.56 -2.69
CA THR A 77 7.73 18.51 -1.23
C THR A 77 7.70 17.09 -0.68
N CYS A 78 7.02 16.18 -1.37
CA CYS A 78 6.79 14.80 -0.95
C CYS A 78 7.82 13.80 -1.48
N MET A 79 8.83 14.23 -2.22
CA MET A 79 9.83 13.34 -2.81
C MET A 79 11.23 13.81 -2.42
N HIS A 80 11.65 14.92 -3.01
CA HIS A 80 12.98 15.49 -2.83
C HIS A 80 12.86 17.01 -2.64
N PRO A 81 12.46 17.46 -1.44
CA PRO A 81 12.38 18.90 -1.16
C PRO A 81 13.78 19.53 -1.22
N LEU A 82 13.88 20.73 -1.79
CA LEU A 82 15.15 21.46 -1.95
C LEU A 82 15.85 21.74 -0.62
N THR A 83 15.06 21.94 0.44
CA THR A 83 15.51 22.16 1.80
C THR A 83 14.60 21.42 2.79
N ALA A 84 15.05 21.21 4.02
CA ALA A 84 14.19 20.68 5.08
C ALA A 84 12.94 21.56 5.32
N GLY A 85 13.08 22.88 5.20
CA GLY A 85 11.95 23.83 5.39
C GLY A 85 10.90 23.77 4.28
N SER A 86 11.25 23.28 3.09
CA SER A 86 10.31 23.01 2.00
C SER A 86 9.75 21.58 2.02
N GLY A 87 10.13 20.76 3.00
CA GLY A 87 9.61 19.41 3.18
C GLY A 87 8.13 19.38 3.61
N PRO A 88 7.58 18.18 3.86
CA PRO A 88 6.18 18.04 4.24
C PRO A 88 5.83 18.82 5.53
N ASN A 89 4.74 19.57 5.50
CA ASN A 89 4.31 20.42 6.62
C ASN A 89 3.48 19.62 7.63
N THR A 90 4.11 18.70 8.35
CA THR A 90 3.44 17.77 9.27
C THR A 90 2.48 18.44 10.28
N PRO A 91 2.81 19.58 10.93
CA PRO A 91 1.86 20.23 11.83
C PRO A 91 0.55 20.64 11.15
N LEU A 92 0.61 21.10 9.90
CA LEU A 92 -0.59 21.41 9.12
C LEU A 92 -1.35 20.14 8.74
N LEU A 93 -0.64 19.10 8.30
CA LEU A 93 -1.25 17.82 7.89
C LEU A 93 -1.97 17.13 9.06
N ALA A 94 -1.40 17.16 10.26
CA ALA A 94 -2.04 16.62 11.46
C ALA A 94 -3.33 17.37 11.82
N ARG A 95 -3.36 18.71 11.65
CA ARG A 95 -4.58 19.50 11.82
C ARG A 95 -5.65 19.13 10.79
N TYR A 96 -5.27 18.98 9.52
CA TYR A 96 -6.20 18.51 8.50
C TYR A 96 -6.75 17.12 8.80
N ALA A 97 -5.91 16.18 9.24
CA ALA A 97 -6.37 14.86 9.66
C ALA A 97 -7.38 14.94 10.81
N ALA A 98 -7.11 15.75 11.84
CA ALA A 98 -8.04 15.94 12.95
C ALA A 98 -9.40 16.50 12.49
N THR A 99 -9.38 17.51 11.60
CA THR A 99 -10.61 18.05 11.00
C THR A 99 -11.36 17.01 10.17
N LEU A 100 -10.67 16.20 9.36
CA LEU A 100 -11.31 15.14 8.58
C LEU A 100 -11.96 14.08 9.48
N ALA A 101 -11.33 13.73 10.61
CA ALA A 101 -11.88 12.80 11.59
C ALA A 101 -13.12 13.37 12.29
N GLU A 102 -13.09 14.66 12.65
CA GLU A 102 -14.23 15.37 13.26
C GLU A 102 -15.46 15.37 12.32
N TYR A 103 -15.24 15.56 11.02
CA TYR A 103 -16.29 15.50 9.99
C TYR A 103 -16.64 14.07 9.54
N GLY A 104 -16.02 13.03 10.13
CA GLY A 104 -16.29 11.63 9.77
C GLY A 104 -15.83 11.21 8.36
N GLN A 105 -14.95 11.99 7.73
CA GLN A 105 -14.40 11.68 6.40
C GLN A 105 -13.28 10.63 6.48
N ILE A 106 -12.67 10.48 7.65
CA ILE A 106 -11.77 9.39 8.03
C ILE A 106 -12.18 8.81 9.38
N ALA A 107 -11.61 7.67 9.74
CA ALA A 107 -11.76 7.08 11.06
C ALA A 107 -11.25 8.00 12.19
N PRO A 108 -11.76 7.85 13.43
CA PRO A 108 -11.22 8.56 14.58
C PRO A 108 -9.72 8.31 14.77
N LEU A 109 -8.94 9.38 14.97
CA LEU A 109 -7.48 9.27 15.14
C LEU A 109 -7.08 8.48 16.41
N LYS A 110 -7.94 8.44 17.43
CA LYS A 110 -7.73 7.61 18.63
C LYS A 110 -7.55 6.13 18.35
N ASN A 111 -8.04 5.64 17.20
CA ASN A 111 -7.89 4.23 16.83
C ASN A 111 -6.42 3.87 16.59
N LEU A 112 -5.54 4.86 16.32
CA LEU A 112 -4.13 4.63 16.04
C LEU A 112 -3.28 4.44 17.31
N GLU A 113 -3.84 4.65 18.51
CA GLU A 113 -3.09 4.66 19.77
C GLU A 113 -2.51 3.28 20.16
N ASP A 114 -3.17 2.20 19.77
CA ASP A 114 -2.77 0.81 20.08
C ASP A 114 -2.07 0.09 18.93
N ASP A 115 -1.95 0.75 17.77
CA ASP A 115 -1.40 0.17 16.55
C ASP A 115 0.12 0.24 16.51
N ARG A 116 0.72 -0.62 15.67
CA ARG A 116 2.16 -0.69 15.48
C ARG A 116 2.56 -0.28 14.08
N ILE A 117 3.56 0.60 13.99
CA ILE A 117 4.00 1.16 12.71
C ILE A 117 5.46 0.84 12.46
N TYR A 118 5.74 0.30 11.28
CA TYR A 118 7.08 0.18 10.73
C TYR A 118 7.30 1.28 9.69
N ILE A 119 8.44 1.97 9.76
CA ILE A 119 8.85 3.01 8.80
C ILE A 119 10.26 2.69 8.33
N PHE A 120 10.52 2.79 7.03
CA PHE A 120 11.87 2.61 6.46
C PHE A 120 12.29 3.73 5.52
N SER A 121 13.56 4.16 5.65
CA SER A 121 14.24 5.04 4.69
C SER A 121 15.62 4.48 4.36
N GLY A 122 15.88 4.19 3.09
CA GLY A 122 17.22 3.85 2.62
C GLY A 122 18.11 5.09 2.63
N THR A 123 19.35 4.99 3.14
CA THR A 123 20.23 6.16 3.24
C THR A 123 20.79 6.62 1.88
N ARG A 124 20.52 5.89 0.79
CA ARG A 124 20.86 6.26 -0.59
C ARG A 124 19.62 6.50 -1.46
N ASP A 125 18.46 6.64 -0.83
CA ASP A 125 17.22 7.00 -1.53
C ASP A 125 17.23 8.50 -1.91
N GLU A 126 17.35 8.76 -3.20
CA GLU A 126 17.30 10.11 -3.78
C GLU A 126 15.93 10.46 -4.39
N ILE A 127 14.97 9.53 -4.35
CA ILE A 127 13.62 9.68 -4.91
C ILE A 127 12.65 10.15 -3.83
N VAL A 128 12.56 9.41 -2.72
CA VAL A 128 11.83 9.82 -1.52
C VAL A 128 12.85 9.93 -0.39
N THR A 129 13.45 11.11 -0.31
CA THR A 129 14.57 11.38 0.59
C THR A 129 14.20 11.16 2.06
N THR A 130 15.20 10.85 2.89
CA THR A 130 15.01 10.70 4.34
C THR A 130 14.36 11.91 4.99
N THR A 131 14.53 13.12 4.44
CA THR A 131 13.81 14.33 4.87
C THR A 131 12.29 14.13 4.85
N VAL A 132 11.75 13.52 3.80
CA VAL A 132 10.32 13.22 3.67
C VAL A 132 9.91 12.12 4.65
N VAL A 133 10.66 11.01 4.69
CA VAL A 133 10.30 9.86 5.55
C VAL A 133 10.36 10.22 7.04
N ASN A 134 11.25 11.13 7.44
CA ASN A 134 11.28 11.71 8.79
C ASN A 134 9.94 12.38 9.14
N GLN A 135 9.35 13.12 8.21
CA GLN A 135 8.06 13.76 8.43
C GLN A 135 6.91 12.77 8.54
N THR A 136 7.05 11.56 7.97
CA THR A 136 6.09 10.46 8.18
C THR A 136 6.07 9.99 9.63
N ARG A 137 7.24 9.77 10.25
CA ARG A 137 7.32 9.47 11.69
C ARG A 137 6.70 10.58 12.53
N GLU A 138 7.07 11.83 12.26
CA GLU A 138 6.53 12.95 13.03
C GLU A 138 5.02 13.13 12.85
N PHE A 139 4.47 12.77 11.68
CA PHE A 139 3.03 12.78 11.47
C PHE A 139 2.33 11.77 12.37
N PHE A 140 2.77 10.52 12.40
CA PHE A 140 2.14 9.50 13.25
C PHE A 140 2.22 9.83 14.74
N LYS A 141 3.36 10.37 15.19
CA LYS A 141 3.48 10.91 16.56
C LYS A 141 2.48 12.04 16.82
N ALA A 142 2.34 12.97 15.88
CA ALA A 142 1.45 14.12 16.02
C ALA A 142 -0.04 13.74 16.04
N VAL A 143 -0.43 12.62 15.43
CA VAL A 143 -1.82 12.12 15.45
C VAL A 143 -2.10 11.07 16.54
N GLY A 144 -1.16 10.85 17.46
CA GLY A 144 -1.40 10.08 18.69
C GLY A 144 -0.76 8.68 18.75
N VAL A 145 -0.01 8.25 17.72
CA VAL A 145 0.70 6.97 17.80
C VAL A 145 1.84 7.06 18.81
N PRO A 146 1.89 6.18 19.84
CA PRO A 146 2.97 6.18 20.81
C PRO A 146 4.32 5.95 20.14
N GLU A 147 5.34 6.69 20.58
CA GLU A 147 6.69 6.54 20.01
C GLU A 147 7.25 5.12 20.17
N ALA A 148 6.90 4.44 21.27
CA ALA A 148 7.29 3.05 21.51
C ALA A 148 6.65 2.05 20.51
N SER A 149 5.57 2.43 19.84
CA SER A 149 4.89 1.61 18.83
C SER A 149 5.42 1.85 17.41
N ILE A 150 6.34 2.82 17.23
CA ILE A 150 6.92 3.16 15.94
C ILE A 150 8.35 2.60 15.85
N ARG A 151 8.56 1.63 14.98
CA ARG A 151 9.90 1.19 14.55
C ARG A 151 10.29 1.94 13.29
N TYR A 152 11.23 2.87 13.40
CA TYR A 152 11.79 3.58 12.25
C TYR A 152 13.22 3.12 11.96
N ASP A 153 13.39 2.35 10.88
CA ASP A 153 14.70 1.91 10.39
C ASP A 153 15.22 2.84 9.28
N ARG A 154 16.46 3.27 9.45
CA ARG A 154 17.21 4.12 8.51
C ARG A 154 18.68 3.72 8.42
N SER A 155 18.96 2.46 8.76
CA SER A 155 20.33 1.97 8.95
C SER A 155 20.95 1.40 7.67
N ILE A 156 20.13 1.07 6.68
CA ILE A 156 20.55 0.36 5.46
C ILE A 156 20.84 1.36 4.34
N ALA A 157 21.99 1.20 3.69
CA ALA A 157 22.43 2.01 2.55
C ALA A 157 21.74 1.64 1.23
N ALA A 158 20.42 1.47 1.29
CA ALA A 158 19.58 1.12 0.15
C ALA A 158 19.22 2.34 -0.71
N GLY A 159 19.04 2.12 -2.01
CA GLY A 159 18.36 3.05 -2.92
C GLY A 159 16.84 3.04 -2.72
N HIS A 160 16.10 3.61 -3.67
CA HIS A 160 14.63 3.62 -3.63
C HIS A 160 14.07 2.28 -4.12
N ALA A 161 13.89 1.33 -3.19
CA ALA A 161 13.47 -0.03 -3.50
C ALA A 161 12.82 -0.72 -2.29
N PHE A 162 12.17 -1.86 -2.56
CA PHE A 162 11.72 -2.80 -1.54
C PHE A 162 12.86 -3.79 -1.30
N LEU A 163 13.20 -4.07 -0.03
CA LEU A 163 14.40 -4.85 0.26
C LEU A 163 14.09 -6.33 0.48
N THR A 164 14.94 -7.17 -0.08
CA THR A 164 14.88 -8.63 0.04
C THR A 164 16.24 -9.18 0.48
N ASP A 165 16.26 -10.49 0.67
CA ASP A 165 17.43 -11.31 0.96
C ASP A 165 17.73 -12.29 -0.21
N ASP A 166 17.32 -11.94 -1.42
CA ASP A 166 17.47 -12.76 -2.63
C ASP A 166 18.60 -12.22 -3.51
N ASP A 167 19.70 -12.98 -3.62
CA ASP A 167 20.92 -12.57 -4.33
C ASP A 167 20.75 -12.38 -5.85
N THR A 168 19.57 -12.72 -6.39
CA THR A 168 19.22 -12.47 -7.79
C THR A 168 18.59 -11.09 -8.03
N ASP A 169 18.22 -10.38 -6.96
CA ASP A 169 17.63 -9.05 -7.04
C ASP A 169 18.67 -7.94 -7.30
N THR A 170 18.20 -6.71 -7.52
CA THR A 170 19.09 -5.58 -7.79
C THR A 170 19.96 -5.25 -6.58
N ALA A 171 21.23 -4.89 -6.79
CA ALA A 171 22.13 -4.52 -5.70
C ALA A 171 21.57 -3.39 -4.81
N CYS A 172 21.65 -3.58 -3.49
CA CYS A 172 21.03 -2.74 -2.44
C CYS A 172 21.03 -1.23 -2.71
N ALA A 173 22.18 -0.67 -3.06
CA ALA A 173 22.40 0.77 -3.19
C ALA A 173 21.80 1.40 -4.47
N LEU A 174 21.29 0.60 -5.41
CA LEU A 174 20.82 1.10 -6.71
C LEU A 174 19.34 1.46 -6.69
N THR A 175 18.97 2.45 -7.50
CA THR A 175 17.56 2.83 -7.76
C THR A 175 17.23 2.54 -9.21
N ARG A 176 16.76 1.32 -9.52
CA ARG A 176 16.36 0.90 -10.87
C ARG A 176 15.33 -0.22 -10.83
N SER A 177 14.60 -0.40 -11.92
CA SER A 177 13.68 -1.54 -12.10
C SER A 177 14.37 -2.88 -11.79
N PRO A 178 13.72 -3.81 -11.07
CA PRO A 178 12.30 -3.78 -10.65
C PRO A 178 12.01 -2.99 -9.37
N TYR A 179 12.99 -2.25 -8.84
CA TYR A 179 12.94 -1.57 -7.53
C TYR A 179 12.67 -2.55 -6.39
N ILE A 180 13.23 -3.75 -6.53
CA ILE A 180 13.32 -4.81 -5.54
C ILE A 180 14.81 -5.13 -5.45
N ASN A 181 15.38 -4.97 -4.27
CA ASN A 181 16.81 -4.99 -4.08
C ASN A 181 17.24 -6.00 -3.03
N ASP A 182 18.30 -6.75 -3.34
CA ASP A 182 19.03 -7.55 -2.37
C ASP A 182 19.79 -6.63 -1.42
N CYS A 183 19.45 -6.67 -0.15
CA CYS A 183 20.13 -5.97 0.92
C CYS A 183 20.46 -6.90 2.09
N ASP A 184 20.50 -8.22 1.87
CA ASP A 184 20.60 -9.23 2.94
C ASP A 184 19.56 -9.02 4.05
N PHE A 185 18.37 -8.50 3.69
CA PHE A 185 17.37 -8.03 4.65
C PHE A 185 15.95 -8.28 4.18
N SER A 186 15.20 -9.07 4.98
CA SER A 186 13.78 -9.31 4.72
C SER A 186 12.92 -8.13 5.17
N GLN A 187 12.63 -7.21 4.26
CA GLN A 187 11.79 -6.04 4.57
C GLN A 187 10.36 -6.43 4.92
N ALA A 188 9.79 -7.43 4.24
CA ALA A 188 8.47 -7.99 4.56
C ALA A 188 8.44 -8.62 5.96
N GLY A 189 9.50 -9.34 6.35
CA GLY A 189 9.63 -9.91 7.69
C GLY A 189 9.69 -8.83 8.77
N ALA A 190 10.48 -7.79 8.58
CA ALA A 190 10.59 -6.69 9.53
C ALA A 190 9.27 -5.91 9.71
N ILE A 191 8.53 -5.70 8.62
CA ILE A 191 7.20 -5.06 8.65
C ILE A 191 6.22 -5.93 9.44
N LEU A 192 6.08 -7.21 9.06
CA LEU A 192 5.09 -8.08 9.66
C LEU A 192 5.43 -8.38 11.13
N GLU A 193 6.70 -8.51 11.51
CA GLU A 193 7.09 -8.76 12.92
C GLU A 193 6.79 -7.54 13.81
N GLN A 194 6.92 -6.32 13.26
CA GLN A 194 6.51 -5.12 13.98
C GLN A 194 5.01 -5.12 14.26
N ILE A 195 4.20 -5.53 13.28
CA ILE A 195 2.72 -5.47 13.35
C ILE A 195 2.15 -6.67 14.13
N TYR A 196 2.67 -7.87 13.88
CA TYR A 196 2.23 -9.14 14.46
C TYR A 196 3.42 -9.82 15.18
N PRO A 197 3.68 -9.49 16.45
CA PRO A 197 4.84 -10.01 17.16
C PRO A 197 4.83 -11.52 17.29
N GLY A 198 6.01 -12.14 17.19
CA GLY A 198 6.17 -13.58 17.33
C GLY A 198 5.84 -14.35 16.06
N LEU A 199 6.21 -13.82 14.89
CA LEU A 199 6.06 -14.55 13.64
C LEU A 199 6.88 -15.84 13.66
N LYS A 200 6.29 -16.88 13.08
CA LYS A 200 7.02 -18.09 12.70
C LYS A 200 7.90 -17.81 11.49
N SER A 201 9.01 -18.54 11.40
CA SER A 201 9.92 -18.49 10.27
C SER A 201 9.17 -18.76 8.94
N PRO A 202 9.58 -18.14 7.83
CA PRO A 202 8.92 -18.31 6.54
C PRO A 202 8.82 -19.79 6.12
N ALA A 203 7.68 -20.17 5.54
CA ALA A 203 7.46 -21.50 4.97
C ALA A 203 7.52 -21.45 3.43
N ARG A 204 7.55 -22.63 2.79
CA ARG A 204 7.37 -22.71 1.34
C ARG A 204 5.93 -22.30 1.00
N HIS A 205 5.77 -21.28 0.16
CA HIS A 205 4.46 -20.86 -0.35
C HIS A 205 3.94 -21.84 -1.40
N ARG A 206 2.64 -21.75 -1.70
CA ARG A 206 1.97 -22.61 -2.68
C ARG A 206 1.46 -21.80 -3.86
N ASP A 207 1.79 -22.22 -5.08
CA ASP A 207 1.35 -21.52 -6.29
C ASP A 207 -0.18 -21.52 -6.42
N ASP A 208 -0.86 -22.60 -6.01
CA ASP A 208 -2.32 -22.72 -6.04
C ASP A 208 -3.05 -21.88 -4.97
N SER A 209 -2.30 -21.24 -4.07
CA SER A 209 -2.83 -20.27 -3.10
C SER A 209 -2.76 -18.83 -3.60
N LEU A 210 -2.09 -18.58 -4.72
CA LEU A 210 -2.05 -17.28 -5.38
C LEU A 210 -3.19 -17.18 -6.40
N ILE A 211 -4.05 -16.18 -6.23
CA ILE A 211 -5.28 -15.99 -6.98
C ILE A 211 -5.16 -14.68 -7.73
N ALA A 212 -5.18 -14.73 -9.06
CA ALA A 212 -5.49 -13.57 -9.89
C ALA A 212 -7.00 -13.42 -9.95
N PHE A 213 -7.53 -12.24 -9.65
CA PHE A 213 -8.97 -11.97 -9.64
C PHE A 213 -9.31 -10.67 -10.38
N ASP A 214 -10.54 -10.63 -10.89
CA ASP A 214 -11.17 -9.47 -11.50
C ASP A 214 -11.40 -8.38 -10.43
N GLN A 215 -10.58 -7.34 -10.48
CA GLN A 215 -10.65 -6.22 -9.55
C GLN A 215 -11.61 -5.13 -10.02
N GLU A 216 -12.03 -5.13 -11.30
CA GLU A 216 -13.00 -4.17 -11.86
C GLU A 216 -14.32 -4.21 -11.11
N GLU A 217 -14.69 -5.39 -10.58
CA GLU A 217 -15.85 -5.57 -9.70
C GLU A 217 -15.92 -4.54 -8.56
N PHE A 218 -14.77 -4.06 -8.07
CA PHE A 218 -14.70 -3.16 -6.92
C PHE A 218 -14.57 -1.69 -7.33
N ILE A 219 -14.27 -1.41 -8.60
CA ILE A 219 -14.02 -0.09 -9.16
C ILE A 219 -15.36 0.51 -9.63
N ASP A 220 -15.67 1.72 -9.16
CA ASP A 220 -16.90 2.43 -9.55
C ASP A 220 -16.65 3.86 -10.07
N SER A 221 -15.39 4.16 -10.38
CA SER A 221 -14.97 5.39 -11.05
C SER A 221 -14.13 5.03 -12.26
N PRO A 222 -14.31 5.70 -13.41
CA PRO A 222 -13.44 5.51 -14.57
C PRO A 222 -12.04 6.10 -14.35
N TYR A 223 -11.86 6.93 -13.32
CA TYR A 223 -10.64 7.67 -13.07
C TYR A 223 -9.82 7.07 -11.93
N THR A 224 -9.52 5.77 -11.95
CA THR A 224 -8.68 5.17 -10.89
C THR A 224 -7.28 4.82 -11.36
N SER A 225 -7.08 4.59 -12.66
CA SER A 225 -5.91 3.88 -13.18
C SER A 225 -5.66 2.54 -12.46
N MET A 226 -6.65 1.97 -11.79
CA MET A 226 -6.52 0.60 -11.29
C MET A 226 -6.56 -0.35 -12.50
N ASP A 227 -5.79 -1.43 -12.41
CA ASP A 227 -5.77 -2.48 -13.43
C ASP A 227 -7.13 -3.23 -13.43
N ASP A 228 -7.36 -4.10 -14.39
CA ASP A 228 -8.54 -4.96 -14.42
C ASP A 228 -8.31 -6.21 -13.53
N THR A 229 -7.05 -6.60 -13.34
CA THR A 229 -6.64 -7.76 -12.52
C THR A 229 -5.87 -7.34 -11.26
N ALA A 230 -6.21 -7.93 -10.12
CA ALA A 230 -5.40 -7.89 -8.90
C ALA A 230 -5.09 -9.30 -8.38
N TYR A 231 -4.29 -9.40 -7.33
CA TYR A 231 -3.83 -10.69 -6.80
C TYR A 231 -4.09 -10.81 -5.31
N ALA A 232 -4.34 -12.03 -4.84
CA ALA A 232 -4.42 -12.36 -3.42
C ALA A 232 -3.70 -13.68 -3.15
N TYR A 233 -3.03 -13.80 -2.01
CA TYR A 233 -2.50 -15.06 -1.52
C TYR A 233 -3.32 -15.52 -0.31
N VAL A 234 -3.99 -16.67 -0.42
CA VAL A 234 -4.80 -17.24 0.66
C VAL A 234 -4.09 -18.50 1.20
N PRO A 235 -3.49 -18.45 2.41
CA PRO A 235 -2.76 -19.58 2.98
C PRO A 235 -3.60 -20.84 3.12
N THR A 236 -2.94 -22.01 3.14
CA THR A 236 -3.62 -23.31 3.25
C THR A 236 -4.60 -23.35 4.43
N ALA A 237 -4.17 -22.90 5.62
CA ALA A 237 -5.02 -22.90 6.80
C ALA A 237 -6.29 -22.05 6.63
N CYS A 238 -6.17 -20.89 5.98
CA CYS A 238 -7.27 -19.97 5.74
C CYS A 238 -8.28 -20.57 4.74
N ARG A 239 -7.77 -21.23 3.67
CA ARG A 239 -8.58 -21.99 2.71
C ARG A 239 -9.28 -23.17 3.37
N SER A 240 -8.67 -23.81 4.37
CA SER A 240 -9.24 -24.92 5.14
C SER A 240 -10.21 -24.51 6.26
N GLY A 241 -10.60 -23.23 6.34
CA GLY A 241 -11.66 -22.77 7.24
C GLY A 241 -11.18 -21.97 8.46
N LYS A 242 -9.87 -21.75 8.63
CA LYS A 242 -9.37 -20.85 9.69
C LYS A 242 -9.68 -19.40 9.34
N SER A 243 -10.24 -18.64 10.29
CA SER A 243 -10.37 -17.19 10.14
C SER A 243 -8.97 -16.57 10.29
N CYS A 244 -8.59 -15.73 9.33
CA CYS A 244 -7.23 -15.22 9.19
C CYS A 244 -7.26 -13.69 9.06
N PRO A 245 -6.28 -12.97 9.63
CA PRO A 245 -6.08 -11.55 9.33
C PRO A 245 -5.78 -11.31 7.84
N VAL A 246 -5.99 -10.07 7.39
CA VAL A 246 -5.62 -9.61 6.04
C VAL A 246 -4.43 -8.65 6.14
N HIS A 247 -3.43 -8.80 5.28
CA HIS A 247 -2.39 -7.80 5.07
C HIS A 247 -2.44 -7.30 3.62
N VAL A 248 -2.70 -6.01 3.45
CA VAL A 248 -2.75 -5.37 2.13
C VAL A 248 -1.35 -4.86 1.77
N VAL A 249 -0.88 -5.16 0.57
CA VAL A 249 0.48 -4.84 0.13
C VAL A 249 0.43 -4.03 -1.16
N PHE A 250 0.88 -2.79 -1.11
CA PHE A 250 0.92 -1.88 -2.25
C PHE A 250 2.31 -1.82 -2.89
N HIS A 251 2.35 -2.01 -4.20
CA HIS A 251 3.53 -1.75 -5.02
C HIS A 251 3.78 -0.25 -5.21
N GLY A 252 5.01 0.14 -5.53
CA GLY A 252 5.36 1.50 -5.92
C GLY A 252 5.03 1.82 -7.38
N CYS A 253 5.33 3.05 -7.80
CA CYS A 253 5.30 3.43 -9.21
C CYS A 253 6.19 2.47 -10.03
N ARG A 254 5.75 2.12 -11.25
CA ARG A 254 6.45 1.20 -12.16
C ARG A 254 6.68 -0.21 -11.60
N GLN A 255 5.91 -0.63 -10.60
CA GLN A 255 5.99 -1.96 -9.99
C GLN A 255 4.69 -2.77 -10.05
N GLY A 256 3.64 -2.22 -10.68
CA GLY A 256 2.44 -3.00 -10.98
C GLY A 256 2.75 -4.15 -11.95
N SER A 257 1.86 -5.13 -12.03
CA SER A 257 2.08 -6.32 -12.88
C SER A 257 2.32 -6.00 -14.35
N HIS A 258 1.80 -4.86 -14.84
CA HIS A 258 2.08 -4.37 -16.19
C HIS A 258 3.56 -4.07 -16.44
N PHE A 259 4.31 -3.64 -15.42
CA PHE A 259 5.72 -3.28 -15.55
C PHE A 259 6.67 -4.43 -15.24
N ILE A 260 6.41 -5.19 -14.17
CA ILE A 260 7.37 -6.17 -13.65
C ILE A 260 6.79 -7.57 -13.46
N GLY A 261 5.59 -7.83 -14.00
CA GLY A 261 4.96 -9.14 -13.94
C GLY A 261 4.66 -9.55 -12.49
N ASP A 262 5.16 -10.73 -12.09
CA ASP A 262 4.90 -11.31 -10.78
C ASP A 262 5.82 -10.84 -9.65
N GLN A 263 6.87 -10.08 -10.00
CA GLN A 263 7.99 -9.86 -9.09
C GLN A 263 7.58 -9.24 -7.75
N TYR A 264 6.67 -8.25 -7.76
CA TYR A 264 6.26 -7.60 -6.50
C TYR A 264 5.37 -8.49 -5.62
N TYR A 265 4.29 -9.06 -6.17
CA TYR A 265 3.34 -9.84 -5.36
C TYR A 265 3.82 -11.26 -5.06
N ALA A 266 4.73 -11.83 -5.85
CA ALA A 266 5.20 -13.20 -5.67
C ALA A 266 6.56 -13.30 -4.96
N ARG A 267 7.46 -12.32 -5.14
CA ARG A 267 8.90 -12.48 -4.80
C ARG A 267 9.41 -11.59 -3.68
N THR A 268 8.62 -10.64 -3.17
CA THR A 268 9.00 -9.76 -2.03
C THR A 268 9.00 -10.47 -0.65
N GLY A 269 8.81 -11.78 -0.62
CA GLY A 269 8.89 -12.61 0.60
C GLY A 269 7.59 -12.71 1.41
N TYR A 270 6.58 -11.88 1.15
CA TYR A 270 5.31 -11.87 1.89
C TYR A 270 4.59 -13.24 1.87
N ASN A 271 4.50 -13.92 0.72
CA ASN A 271 3.73 -15.18 0.61
C ASN A 271 4.31 -16.32 1.47
N ARG A 272 5.63 -16.36 1.65
CA ARG A 272 6.29 -17.35 2.54
C ARG A 272 5.96 -17.10 4.01
N LEU A 273 5.91 -15.83 4.40
CA LEU A 273 5.49 -15.41 5.74
C LEU A 273 3.99 -15.62 5.94
N ALA A 274 3.19 -15.33 4.93
CA ALA A 274 1.73 -15.55 4.90
C ALA A 274 1.39 -17.01 5.19
N GLU A 275 2.05 -17.94 4.48
CA GLU A 275 1.81 -19.38 4.64
C GLU A 275 2.16 -19.88 6.05
N ALA A 276 3.23 -19.37 6.64
CA ALA A 276 3.66 -19.77 7.99
C ALA A 276 2.78 -19.19 9.10
N ASN A 277 2.17 -18.03 8.86
CA ASN A 277 1.54 -17.21 9.90
C ASN A 277 0.04 -16.99 9.71
N ASP A 278 -0.59 -17.71 8.77
CA ASP A 278 -2.03 -17.66 8.53
C ASP A 278 -2.54 -16.24 8.22
N LEU A 279 -1.81 -15.52 7.36
CA LEU A 279 -2.16 -14.16 6.93
C LEU A 279 -2.60 -14.16 5.47
N ILE A 280 -3.80 -13.67 5.17
CA ILE A 280 -4.23 -13.47 3.78
C ILE A 280 -3.52 -12.23 3.24
N MET A 281 -2.82 -12.34 2.11
CA MET A 281 -2.22 -11.19 1.46
C MET A 281 -3.13 -10.70 0.33
N LEU A 282 -3.36 -9.38 0.28
CA LEU A 282 -4.07 -8.73 -0.80
C LEU A 282 -3.11 -7.79 -1.54
N TYR A 283 -3.02 -7.93 -2.86
CA TYR A 283 -2.14 -7.17 -3.75
C TYR A 283 -2.96 -6.44 -4.83
N PRO A 284 -3.67 -5.34 -4.47
CA PRO A 284 -4.35 -4.49 -5.45
C PRO A 284 -3.35 -3.99 -6.49
N GLN A 285 -3.79 -3.71 -7.71
CA GLN A 285 -2.91 -3.26 -8.80
C GLN A 285 -3.39 -1.96 -9.40
N VAL A 286 -2.45 -1.07 -9.71
CA VAL A 286 -2.64 0.06 -10.64
C VAL A 286 -1.84 -0.15 -11.91
N ARG A 287 -2.33 0.44 -13.00
CA ARG A 287 -1.75 0.37 -14.35
C ARG A 287 -1.34 1.76 -14.84
N PRO A 288 -0.36 1.85 -15.76
CA PRO A 288 -0.03 3.11 -16.38
C PRO A 288 -1.22 3.65 -17.20
N SER A 289 -1.39 4.97 -17.17
CA SER A 289 -2.41 5.68 -17.95
C SER A 289 -1.80 6.93 -18.59
N SER A 290 -1.91 7.04 -19.91
CA SER A 290 -1.51 8.24 -20.66
C SER A 290 -2.69 9.18 -20.98
N ALA A 291 -3.90 8.82 -20.55
CA ALA A 291 -5.14 9.55 -20.83
C ALA A 291 -5.64 10.29 -19.59
N SER A 292 -6.96 10.43 -19.41
CA SER A 292 -7.55 10.91 -18.16
C SER A 292 -7.89 9.71 -17.27
N PRO A 293 -7.27 9.55 -16.09
CA PRO A 293 -6.31 10.45 -15.48
C PRO A 293 -4.87 10.18 -15.95
N LEU A 294 -4.04 11.22 -15.97
CA LEU A 294 -2.64 11.10 -16.39
C LEU A 294 -1.82 10.50 -15.25
N ASN A 295 -1.38 9.26 -15.43
CA ASN A 295 -0.57 8.50 -14.48
C ASN A 295 0.35 7.52 -15.24
N PRO A 296 1.33 8.02 -16.03
CA PRO A 296 2.12 7.19 -16.93
C PRO A 296 3.01 6.18 -16.22
N ASP A 297 3.31 6.41 -14.94
CA ASP A 297 4.15 5.54 -14.12
C ASP A 297 3.35 4.49 -13.34
N GLY A 298 2.01 4.48 -13.44
CA GLY A 298 1.17 3.53 -12.69
C GLY A 298 1.42 3.64 -11.18
N CYS A 299 1.41 4.86 -10.66
CA CYS A 299 1.49 5.14 -9.23
C CYS A 299 0.12 5.03 -8.57
N TRP A 300 0.07 4.79 -7.26
CA TRP A 300 -1.16 4.99 -6.48
C TRP A 300 -1.50 6.48 -6.36
N ASP A 301 -2.78 6.81 -6.16
CA ASP A 301 -3.21 8.20 -6.07
C ASP A 301 -2.86 8.82 -4.71
N PHE A 302 -1.82 9.65 -4.71
CA PHE A 302 -1.43 10.49 -3.58
C PHE A 302 -1.41 12.00 -3.92
N TRP A 303 -2.00 12.37 -5.07
CA TRP A 303 -2.05 13.77 -5.53
C TRP A 303 -3.39 14.19 -6.14
N GLY A 304 -4.42 13.36 -6.01
CA GLY A 304 -5.79 13.67 -6.41
C GLY A 304 -6.09 13.40 -7.88
N TYR A 305 -5.28 12.61 -8.59
CA TYR A 305 -5.54 12.34 -10.00
C TYR A 305 -6.83 11.55 -10.21
N SER A 306 -7.29 10.80 -9.19
CA SER A 306 -8.47 9.96 -9.33
C SER A 306 -9.80 10.71 -9.27
N SER A 307 -9.75 12.01 -9.00
CA SER A 307 -10.89 12.92 -8.97
C SER A 307 -10.62 14.14 -9.87
N PRO A 308 -10.35 13.96 -11.18
CA PRO A 308 -9.84 15.01 -12.07
C PRO A 308 -10.83 16.18 -12.27
N ASP A 309 -12.13 15.91 -12.09
CA ASP A 309 -13.20 16.89 -12.25
C ASP A 309 -13.52 17.64 -10.94
N SER A 310 -12.86 17.30 -9.83
CA SER A 310 -13.11 17.91 -8.52
C SER A 310 -12.10 19.04 -8.24
N PRO A 311 -12.57 20.25 -7.88
CA PRO A 311 -11.68 21.31 -7.38
C PRO A 311 -11.09 20.98 -6.00
N THR A 312 -11.66 19.99 -5.31
CA THR A 312 -11.22 19.49 -4.01
C THR A 312 -11.08 17.97 -4.05
N PRO A 313 -10.02 17.43 -4.69
CA PRO A 313 -9.80 15.99 -4.76
C PRO A 313 -9.70 15.38 -3.36
N ASP A 314 -10.39 14.25 -3.17
CA ASP A 314 -10.65 13.60 -1.90
C ASP A 314 -9.90 12.26 -1.73
N TYR A 315 -8.82 12.07 -2.51
CA TYR A 315 -7.96 10.87 -2.62
C TYR A 315 -7.44 10.27 -1.29
N PHE A 316 -7.60 11.00 -0.21
CA PHE A 316 -7.17 10.68 1.15
C PHE A 316 -8.32 10.29 2.09
N THR A 317 -9.58 10.37 1.66
CA THR A 317 -10.77 10.10 2.50
C THR A 317 -11.35 8.71 2.23
N ARG A 318 -12.31 8.28 3.06
CA ARG A 318 -13.12 7.07 2.79
C ARG A 318 -13.84 7.10 1.44
N ASN A 319 -14.02 8.29 0.85
CA ASN A 319 -14.72 8.45 -0.42
C ASN A 319 -13.81 8.34 -1.65
N ALA A 320 -12.48 8.33 -1.44
CA ALA A 320 -11.52 8.24 -2.53
C ALA A 320 -11.76 6.99 -3.40
N PRO A 321 -11.79 7.11 -4.73
CA PRO A 321 -12.09 6.00 -5.63
C PRO A 321 -11.24 4.74 -5.39
N GLN A 322 -9.91 4.90 -5.28
CA GLN A 322 -9.01 3.76 -5.04
C GLN A 322 -9.22 3.15 -3.65
N LEU A 323 -9.32 3.98 -2.60
CA LEU A 323 -9.51 3.49 -1.23
C LEU A 323 -10.83 2.72 -1.07
N ARG A 324 -11.91 3.20 -1.70
CA ARG A 324 -13.20 2.50 -1.71
C ARG A 324 -13.10 1.14 -2.37
N ALA A 325 -12.45 1.05 -3.54
CA ALA A 325 -12.26 -0.22 -4.23
C ALA A 325 -11.48 -1.22 -3.35
N ILE A 326 -10.36 -0.78 -2.77
CA ILE A 326 -9.54 -1.62 -1.87
C ILE A 326 -10.33 -2.04 -0.63
N HIS A 327 -11.07 -1.13 0.00
CA HIS A 327 -11.89 -1.46 1.17
C HIS A 327 -12.97 -2.49 0.84
N LYS A 328 -13.61 -2.42 -0.35
CA LYS A 328 -14.56 -3.43 -0.80
C LYS A 328 -13.89 -4.80 -1.01
N MET A 329 -12.64 -4.85 -1.51
CA MET A 329 -11.88 -6.11 -1.62
C MET A 329 -11.62 -6.73 -0.24
N ILE A 330 -11.21 -5.91 0.75
CA ILE A 330 -11.02 -6.36 2.14
C ILE A 330 -12.35 -6.87 2.71
N ALA A 331 -13.45 -6.14 2.48
CA ALA A 331 -14.78 -6.54 2.92
C ALA A 331 -15.22 -7.87 2.29
N ARG A 332 -14.97 -8.08 0.99
CA ARG A 332 -15.21 -9.36 0.31
C ARG A 332 -14.45 -10.51 0.97
N LEU A 333 -13.17 -10.33 1.29
CA LEU A 333 -12.40 -11.37 2.00
C LEU A 333 -13.00 -11.71 3.37
N ALA A 334 -13.64 -10.75 4.04
CA ALA A 334 -14.27 -10.91 5.34
C ALA A 334 -15.69 -11.51 5.29
N GLU A 335 -16.32 -11.57 4.11
CA GLU A 335 -17.63 -12.22 3.94
C GLU A 335 -17.57 -13.71 4.35
N PRO A 336 -18.70 -14.29 4.83
CA PRO A 336 -18.78 -15.72 5.12
C PRO A 336 -18.37 -16.56 3.91
N ARG A 337 -17.66 -17.66 4.17
CA ARG A 337 -17.20 -18.57 3.11
C ARG A 337 -18.39 -19.08 2.29
N SER A 338 -18.29 -18.96 0.98
CA SER A 338 -19.19 -19.56 -0.01
C SER A 338 -18.94 -21.06 -0.15
#